data_AF-A0A0F9QL02-F1
#
_entry.id   AF-A0A0F9QL02-F1
#
_cell.length_a   1.000
_cell.length_b   1.000
_cell.length_c   1.000
_cell.angle_alpha   90.00
_cell.angle_beta   90.00
_cell.angle_gamma   90.00
#
_symmetry.space_group_name_H-M   'P 1'
#
loop_
_entity.id
_entity.type
_entity.pdbx_description
1 polymer ?
#
loop_
_entity_poly.entity_id
_entity_poly.type
_entity_poly.pdbx_seq_one_letter_code
_entity_poly.pdbx_strand_id
1 'polypeptide(L)'
;DYDDTLIFSTPAFRAGAASGQESYSEGYWRVVNQSFNVEKVKLVPMSIALIYKALGFDVVIITARQGYGGEEFQEHWKWLAKEFHFERNKSSILEKGSFVAFFGDSDSDITEALEAGVVADLLAACEGLVTAWDAEDPTFIAVAELGMEKARAAIAKAKGAP
;
A
#
# COMPACT_ATOMS: atom_id res chain seq x y z
N ASP A 1 2.15 0.72 -0.40
CA ASP A 1 2.47 -0.53 -1.11
C ASP A 1 1.29 -1.51 -1.05
N TYR A 2 1.23 -2.49 -1.95
CA TYR A 2 0.16 -3.48 -2.03
C TYR A 2 0.50 -4.82 -1.34
N ASP A 3 1.56 -5.47 -1.80
CA ASP A 3 1.90 -6.86 -1.50
C ASP A 3 2.51 -6.97 -0.10
N ASP A 4 1.92 -7.80 0.74
CA ASP A 4 2.25 -7.95 2.17
C ASP A 4 2.19 -6.66 3.02
N THR A 5 1.91 -5.51 2.40
CA THR A 5 1.49 -4.27 3.06
C THR A 5 -0.02 -4.21 3.26
N LEU A 6 -0.82 -3.97 2.19
CA LEU A 6 -2.27 -3.86 2.28
C LEU A 6 -2.93 -5.24 2.37
N ILE A 7 -2.33 -6.21 1.69
CA ILE A 7 -2.90 -7.52 1.41
C ILE A 7 -1.85 -8.60 1.66
N PHE A 8 -2.24 -9.69 2.32
CA PHE A 8 -1.46 -10.92 2.31
C PHE A 8 -1.61 -11.60 0.93
N SER A 9 -0.61 -11.41 0.08
CA SER A 9 -0.66 -11.76 -1.34
C SER A 9 0.00 -13.09 -1.70
N THR A 10 0.68 -13.73 -0.73
CA THR A 10 1.27 -15.07 -0.89
C THR A 10 0.36 -16.09 -1.62
N PRO A 11 -0.96 -16.18 -1.35
CA PRO A 11 -1.85 -17.09 -2.07
C PRO A 11 -1.92 -16.84 -3.59
N ALA A 12 -1.90 -15.58 -4.03
CA ALA A 12 -1.92 -15.23 -5.45
C ALA A 12 -0.61 -15.62 -6.14
N PHE A 13 0.55 -15.40 -5.50
CA PHE A 13 1.84 -15.87 -6.01
C PHE A 13 1.91 -17.40 -6.11
N ARG A 14 1.30 -18.12 -5.16
CA ARG A 14 1.16 -19.59 -5.22
C ARG A 14 0.27 -20.03 -6.38
N ALA A 15 -0.82 -19.31 -6.66
CA ALA A 15 -1.67 -19.59 -7.82
C ALA A 15 -0.89 -19.38 -9.13
N GLY A 16 -0.12 -18.30 -9.23
CA GLY A 16 0.79 -18.05 -10.35
C GLY A 16 1.79 -19.20 -10.54
N ALA A 17 2.44 -19.66 -9.46
CA ALA A 17 3.40 -20.76 -9.51
C ALA A 17 2.75 -22.12 -9.88
N ALA A 18 1.49 -22.33 -9.49
CA ALA A 18 0.74 -23.56 -9.78
C ALA A 18 0.10 -23.59 -11.19
N SER A 19 0.09 -22.46 -11.92
CA SER A 19 -0.61 -22.32 -13.20
C SER A 19 0.07 -23.01 -14.40
N GLY A 20 1.30 -23.52 -14.22
CA GLY A 20 2.12 -24.07 -15.30
C GLY A 20 2.74 -23.02 -16.23
N GLN A 21 2.53 -21.72 -15.95
CA GLN A 21 3.21 -20.62 -16.64
C GLN A 21 4.67 -20.52 -16.17
N GLU A 22 5.56 -20.06 -17.04
CA GLU A 22 6.94 -19.75 -16.67
C GLU A 22 6.96 -18.63 -15.61
N SER A 23 7.75 -18.80 -14.55
CA SER A 23 7.81 -17.83 -13.44
C SER A 23 8.18 -16.43 -13.95
N TYR A 24 7.46 -15.41 -13.48
CA TYR A 24 7.64 -14.00 -13.87
C TYR A 24 7.39 -13.68 -15.36
N SER A 25 6.85 -14.62 -16.14
CA SER A 25 6.35 -14.35 -17.50
C SER A 25 5.08 -13.51 -17.49
N GLU A 26 4.66 -13.00 -18.66
CA GLU A 26 3.37 -12.33 -18.83
C GLU A 26 2.21 -13.21 -18.34
N GLY A 27 2.21 -14.50 -18.70
CA GLY A 27 1.17 -15.45 -18.29
C GLY A 27 1.13 -15.63 -16.78
N TYR A 28 2.29 -15.70 -16.13
CA TYR A 28 2.39 -15.76 -14.68
C TYR A 28 1.78 -14.53 -14.01
N TRP A 29 2.14 -13.32 -14.47
CA TRP A 29 1.63 -12.07 -13.89
C TRP A 29 0.13 -11.87 -14.12
N ARG A 30 -0.40 -12.30 -15.27
CA ARG A 30 -1.85 -12.31 -15.51
C ARG A 30 -2.56 -13.18 -14.48
N VAL A 31 -2.07 -14.38 -14.21
CA VAL A 31 -2.66 -15.25 -13.18
C VAL A 31 -2.57 -14.61 -11.79
N VAL A 32 -1.41 -14.06 -11.40
CA VAL A 32 -1.23 -13.40 -10.10
C VAL A 32 -2.20 -12.23 -9.94
N ASN A 33 -2.30 -11.35 -10.95
CA ASN A 33 -3.18 -10.18 -10.89
C ASN A 33 -4.67 -10.52 -10.91
N GLN A 34 -5.06 -11.66 -11.48
CA GLN A 34 -6.45 -12.15 -11.48
C GLN A 34 -6.80 -12.97 -10.23
N SER A 35 -5.81 -13.36 -9.41
CA SER A 35 -6.00 -14.17 -8.21
C SER A 35 -6.30 -13.34 -6.95
N PHE A 36 -6.83 -12.12 -7.08
CA PHE A 36 -7.14 -11.24 -5.94
C PHE A 36 -8.20 -11.83 -5.00
N ASN A 37 -9.03 -12.76 -5.48
CA ASN A 37 -10.07 -13.43 -4.71
C ASN A 37 -9.55 -14.38 -3.62
N VAL A 38 -8.31 -14.87 -3.74
CA VAL A 38 -7.67 -15.74 -2.74
C VAL A 38 -6.76 -14.99 -1.77
N GLU A 39 -6.59 -13.70 -1.98
CA GLU A 39 -5.80 -12.84 -1.13
C GLU A 39 -6.58 -12.44 0.14
N LYS A 40 -5.87 -12.01 1.19
CA LYS A 40 -6.50 -11.60 2.45
C LYS A 40 -6.15 -10.16 2.81
N VAL A 41 -7.17 -9.37 3.10
CA VAL A 41 -7.00 -7.99 3.59
C VAL A 41 -6.33 -7.97 4.96
N LYS A 42 -5.27 -7.17 5.11
CA LYS A 42 -4.69 -6.87 6.41
C LYS A 42 -5.48 -5.73 7.05
N LEU A 43 -6.11 -5.99 8.20
CA LEU A 43 -7.10 -5.09 8.80
C LEU A 43 -6.51 -3.73 9.19
N VAL A 44 -5.30 -3.71 9.75
CA VAL A 44 -4.60 -2.50 10.18
C VAL A 44 -4.36 -1.52 9.01
N PRO A 45 -3.62 -1.88 7.95
CA PRO A 45 -3.39 -0.99 6.80
C PRO A 45 -4.69 -0.61 6.08
N MET A 46 -5.66 -1.53 5.99
CA MET A 46 -6.96 -1.21 5.43
C MET A 46 -7.68 -0.12 6.25
N SER A 47 -7.69 -0.25 7.57
CA SER A 47 -8.31 0.73 8.46
C SER A 47 -7.64 2.10 8.34
N ILE A 48 -6.31 2.12 8.27
CA ILE A 48 -5.54 3.35 8.03
C ILE A 48 -5.96 3.98 6.69
N ALA A 49 -5.97 3.21 5.59
CA ALA A 49 -6.36 3.71 4.28
C ALA A 49 -7.80 4.28 4.27
N LEU A 50 -8.73 3.62 4.96
CA LEU A 50 -10.11 4.10 5.11
C LEU A 50 -10.20 5.39 5.93
N ILE A 51 -9.42 5.52 7.01
CA ILE A 51 -9.36 6.74 7.82
C ILE A 51 -8.84 7.90 6.97
N TYR A 52 -7.73 7.73 6.25
CA TYR A 52 -7.20 8.76 5.35
C TYR A 52 -8.22 9.14 4.26
N LYS A 53 -8.90 8.16 3.66
CA LYS A 53 -9.96 8.41 2.70
C LYS A 53 -11.12 9.22 3.31
N ALA A 54 -11.54 8.89 4.53
CA ALA A 54 -12.60 9.62 5.24
C ALA A 54 -12.19 11.07 5.59
N LEU A 55 -10.89 11.31 5.78
CA LEU A 55 -10.32 12.65 5.98
C LEU A 55 -10.13 13.46 4.68
N GLY A 56 -10.48 12.89 3.53
CA GLY A 56 -10.44 13.55 2.22
C GLY A 56 -9.13 13.38 1.46
N PHE A 57 -8.26 12.44 1.85
CA PHE A 57 -7.07 12.10 1.09
C PHE A 57 -7.39 11.08 -0.01
N ASP A 58 -6.74 11.24 -1.16
CA ASP A 58 -6.76 10.24 -2.22
C ASP A 58 -5.82 9.08 -1.83
N VAL A 59 -6.27 7.83 -2.02
CA VAL A 59 -5.47 6.63 -1.82
C VAL A 59 -4.92 6.18 -3.18
N VAL A 60 -3.62 5.89 -3.22
CA VAL A 60 -2.93 5.36 -4.40
C VAL A 60 -2.31 4.01 -4.03
N ILE A 61 -2.48 3.02 -4.91
CA ILE A 61 -1.85 1.71 -4.75
C ILE A 61 -0.62 1.63 -5.67
N ILE A 62 0.53 1.38 -5.08
CA ILE A 62 1.79 1.13 -5.79
C ILE A 62 2.19 -0.31 -5.48
N THR A 63 2.53 -1.09 -6.51
CA THR A 63 2.95 -2.48 -6.39
C THR A 63 4.14 -2.76 -7.32
N ALA A 64 5.04 -3.65 -6.88
CA ALA A 64 6.14 -4.14 -7.70
C ALA A 64 5.73 -5.23 -8.71
N ARG A 65 4.45 -5.61 -8.77
CA ARG A 65 3.89 -6.51 -9.79
C ARG A 65 4.05 -5.92 -11.19
N GLN A 66 4.13 -6.78 -12.19
CA GLN A 66 3.99 -6.35 -13.59
C GLN A 66 2.52 -6.10 -13.92
N GLY A 67 2.25 -5.13 -14.79
CA GLY A 67 0.87 -4.69 -15.12
C GLY A 67 0.03 -5.66 -15.97
N TYR A 68 0.55 -6.85 -16.32
CA TYR A 68 -0.17 -7.80 -17.17
C TYR A 68 -1.45 -8.31 -16.50
N GLY A 69 -2.61 -8.09 -17.12
CA GLY A 69 -3.90 -8.43 -16.52
C GLY A 69 -4.30 -7.55 -15.33
N GLY A 70 -3.66 -6.39 -15.16
CA GLY A 70 -3.92 -5.47 -14.05
C GLY A 70 -5.29 -4.79 -14.10
N GLU A 71 -6.05 -4.90 -15.19
CA GLU A 71 -7.36 -4.26 -15.35
C GLU A 71 -8.39 -4.79 -14.34
N GLU A 72 -8.47 -6.12 -14.17
CA GLU A 72 -9.37 -6.75 -13.20
C GLU A 72 -8.97 -6.39 -11.76
N PHE A 73 -7.67 -6.32 -11.51
CA PHE A 73 -7.11 -5.87 -10.23
C PHE A 73 -7.53 -4.42 -9.92
N GLN A 74 -7.38 -3.51 -10.88
CA GLN A 74 -7.77 -2.10 -10.72
C GLN A 74 -9.28 -1.98 -10.49
N GLU A 75 -10.08 -2.71 -11.26
CA GLU A 75 -11.54 -2.73 -11.12
C GLU A 75 -11.97 -3.23 -9.73
N HIS A 76 -11.29 -4.25 -9.19
CA HIS A 76 -11.53 -4.76 -7.85
C HIS A 76 -11.25 -3.72 -6.75
N TRP A 77 -10.20 -2.91 -6.93
CA TRP A 77 -9.71 -1.97 -5.91
C TRP A 77 -10.14 -0.51 -6.07
N LYS A 78 -10.83 -0.15 -7.16
CA LYS A 78 -11.21 1.25 -7.46
C LYS A 78 -12.07 1.92 -6.39
N TRP A 79 -12.76 1.13 -5.57
CA TRP A 79 -13.55 1.66 -4.46
C TRP A 79 -12.66 2.23 -3.36
N LEU A 80 -11.43 1.73 -3.21
CA LEU A 80 -10.44 2.20 -2.25
C LEU A 80 -9.51 3.23 -2.88
N ALA A 81 -8.82 2.85 -3.96
CA ALA A 81 -7.76 3.62 -4.58
C ALA A 81 -8.22 4.29 -5.88
N LYS A 82 -7.67 5.49 -6.14
CA LYS A 82 -7.96 6.30 -7.33
C LYS A 82 -6.96 6.06 -8.46
N GLU A 83 -5.73 5.72 -8.09
CA GLU A 83 -4.62 5.49 -9.02
C GLU A 83 -3.85 4.22 -8.65
N PHE A 84 -3.25 3.61 -9.67
CA PHE A 84 -2.56 2.33 -9.59
C PHE A 84 -1.25 2.37 -10.37
N HIS A 85 -0.17 1.97 -9.73
CA HIS A 85 1.15 1.91 -10.36
C HIS A 85 1.76 0.51 -10.21
N PHE A 86 2.14 -0.06 -11.35
CA PHE A 86 2.80 -1.37 -11.47
C PHE A 86 4.28 -1.14 -11.78
N GLU A 87 5.02 -0.70 -10.77
CA GLU A 87 6.41 -0.30 -10.91
C GLU A 87 7.26 -0.84 -9.76
N ARG A 88 8.40 -1.42 -10.10
CA ARG A 88 9.36 -1.93 -9.12
C ARG A 88 10.10 -0.80 -8.39
N ASN A 89 10.37 0.31 -9.08
CA ASN A 89 11.02 1.49 -8.50
C ASN A 89 9.93 2.50 -8.11
N LYS A 90 9.68 2.65 -6.82
CA LYS A 90 8.57 3.48 -6.33
C LYS A 90 9.04 4.92 -6.09
N SER A 91 10.34 5.16 -5.92
CA SER A 91 10.95 6.49 -5.79
C SER A 91 10.44 7.46 -6.87
N SER A 92 10.41 7.03 -8.14
CA SER A 92 10.03 7.93 -9.25
C SER A 92 8.56 8.38 -9.18
N ILE A 93 7.69 7.58 -8.58
CA ILE A 93 6.29 7.91 -8.35
C ILE A 93 6.19 8.84 -7.15
N LEU A 94 6.86 8.47 -6.05
CA LEU A 94 6.83 9.20 -4.79
C LEU A 94 7.39 10.62 -4.92
N GLU A 95 8.45 10.81 -5.70
CA GLU A 95 9.04 12.13 -5.98
C GLU A 95 8.15 13.05 -6.83
N LYS A 96 7.38 12.47 -7.77
CA LYS A 96 6.52 13.24 -8.69
C LYS A 96 5.17 13.56 -8.07
N GLY A 97 4.69 12.72 -7.17
CA GLY A 97 3.38 12.87 -6.55
C GLY A 97 3.39 13.76 -5.32
N SER A 98 2.21 14.27 -4.96
CA SER A 98 2.00 14.98 -3.69
C SER A 98 1.52 13.98 -2.63
N PHE A 99 2.42 13.11 -2.17
CA PHE A 99 2.12 12.14 -1.12
C PHE A 99 2.37 12.73 0.27
N VAL A 100 1.42 12.53 1.18
CA VAL A 100 1.57 12.93 2.59
C VAL A 100 2.12 11.79 3.42
N ALA A 101 1.79 10.54 3.08
CA ALA A 101 2.27 9.34 3.74
C ALA A 101 2.43 8.19 2.74
N PHE A 102 3.39 7.31 3.02
CA PHE A 102 3.60 6.04 2.32
C PHE A 102 3.75 4.91 3.34
N PHE A 103 3.04 3.82 3.08
CA PHE A 103 3.04 2.64 3.95
C PHE A 103 3.61 1.47 3.16
N GLY A 104 4.61 0.80 3.74
CA GLY A 104 5.27 -0.36 3.14
C GLY A 104 5.68 -1.38 4.21
N ASP A 105 5.92 -2.61 3.78
CA ASP A 105 6.40 -3.71 4.62
C ASP A 105 7.92 -3.88 4.54
N SER A 106 8.54 -3.44 3.43
CA SER A 106 9.97 -3.59 3.18
C SER A 106 10.81 -2.38 3.63
N ASP A 107 12.05 -2.61 4.06
CA ASP A 107 13.00 -1.52 4.38
C ASP A 107 13.29 -0.63 3.16
N SER A 108 13.27 -1.21 1.95
CA SER A 108 13.39 -0.47 0.69
C SER A 108 12.24 0.52 0.51
N ASP A 109 11.01 0.13 0.83
CA ASP A 109 9.83 1.00 0.74
C ASP A 109 9.97 2.24 1.64
N ILE A 110 10.49 2.04 2.84
CA ILE A 110 10.69 3.13 3.80
C ILE A 110 11.80 4.05 3.33
N THR A 111 12.91 3.49 2.85
CA THR A 111 14.04 4.28 2.35
C THR A 111 13.62 5.13 1.15
N GLU A 112 12.94 4.54 0.16
CA GLU A 112 12.47 5.25 -1.04
C GLU A 112 11.49 6.40 -0.69
N ALA A 113 10.60 6.21 0.29
CA ALA A 113 9.68 7.24 0.73
C ALA A 113 10.35 8.36 1.55
N LEU A 114 11.31 8.03 2.42
CA LEU A 114 12.08 9.02 3.17
C LEU A 114 12.93 9.88 2.23
N GLU A 115 13.55 9.28 1.21
CA GLU A 115 14.32 10.00 0.18
C GLU A 115 13.43 10.99 -0.61
N ALA A 116 12.18 10.61 -0.88
CA ALA A 116 11.19 11.48 -1.51
C ALA A 116 10.58 12.53 -0.56
N GLY A 117 10.99 12.58 0.72
CA GLY A 117 10.44 13.50 1.72
C GLY A 117 9.01 13.17 2.17
N VAL A 118 8.56 11.95 1.92
CA VAL A 118 7.24 11.44 2.32
C VAL A 118 7.34 10.84 3.72
N VAL A 119 6.31 11.02 4.54
CA VAL A 119 6.22 10.32 5.83
C VAL A 119 6.09 8.83 5.55
N ALA A 120 7.08 8.05 5.97
CA ALA A 120 7.12 6.61 5.74
C ALA A 120 6.95 5.86 7.07
N ASP A 121 6.02 4.91 7.12
CA ASP A 121 5.82 4.03 8.26
C ASP A 121 5.93 2.56 7.86
N LEU A 122 6.79 1.84 8.59
CA LEU A 122 7.00 0.41 8.44
C LEU A 122 5.86 -0.35 9.11
N LEU A 123 5.06 -1.09 8.33
CA LEU A 123 4.01 -1.96 8.87
C LEU A 123 4.48 -3.41 9.11
N ALA A 124 5.79 -3.66 9.05
CA ALA A 124 6.43 -4.96 9.26
C ALA A 124 6.03 -5.65 10.59
N ALA A 125 5.54 -4.90 11.58
CA ALA A 125 5.06 -5.44 12.85
C ALA A 125 3.78 -6.32 12.74
N CYS A 126 3.13 -6.40 11.58
CA CYS A 126 1.86 -7.12 11.46
C CYS A 126 1.97 -8.64 11.23
N GLU A 127 3.17 -9.23 11.09
CA GLU A 127 3.31 -10.69 10.89
C GLU A 127 2.86 -11.52 12.11
N GLY A 128 2.83 -10.93 13.32
CA GLY A 128 2.27 -11.55 14.52
C GLY A 128 0.81 -11.18 14.82
N LEU A 129 0.24 -10.21 14.09
CA LEU A 129 -1.04 -9.55 14.40
C LEU A 129 -2.20 -10.03 13.51
N VAL A 130 -2.10 -11.27 13.02
CA VAL A 130 -3.23 -11.98 12.38
C VAL A 130 -4.28 -12.43 13.42
N THR A 131 -4.04 -12.23 14.72
CA THR A 131 -4.95 -12.72 15.78
C THR A 131 -5.35 -11.75 16.90
N ALA A 132 -4.97 -10.48 16.89
CA ALA A 132 -5.42 -9.55 17.93
C ALA A 132 -5.70 -8.15 17.36
N TRP A 133 -6.93 -7.94 16.93
CA TRP A 133 -7.46 -6.61 16.67
C TRP A 133 -7.70 -5.95 18.03
N ASP A 134 -6.66 -5.33 18.62
CA ASP A 134 -6.81 -4.54 19.83
C ASP A 134 -6.68 -3.06 19.47
N ALA A 135 -7.83 -2.40 19.32
CA ALA A 135 -7.92 -0.96 19.03
C ALA A 135 -7.33 -0.09 20.17
N GLU A 136 -6.93 -0.71 21.27
CA GLU A 136 -6.28 -0.10 22.42
C GLU A 136 -4.75 -0.17 22.37
N ASP A 137 -4.13 -0.75 21.33
CA ASP A 137 -2.66 -0.74 21.21
C ASP A 137 -2.14 0.71 21.10
N PRO A 138 -1.39 1.21 22.10
CA PRO A 138 -0.92 2.59 22.14
C PRO A 138 -0.01 2.94 20.95
N THR A 139 0.65 1.94 20.36
CA THR A 139 1.56 2.10 19.24
C THR A 139 0.79 2.50 17.98
N PHE A 140 -0.40 1.94 17.77
CA PHE A 140 -1.26 2.29 16.64
C PHE A 140 -1.80 3.71 16.75
N ILE A 141 -2.27 4.10 17.93
CA ILE A 141 -2.76 5.46 18.19
C ILE A 141 -1.64 6.47 17.98
N ALA A 142 -0.44 6.20 18.50
CA ALA A 142 0.71 7.09 18.34
C ALA A 142 1.15 7.26 16.88
N VAL A 143 1.14 6.20 16.07
CA VAL A 143 1.48 6.27 14.64
C VAL A 143 0.40 7.03 13.86
N ALA A 144 -0.88 6.75 14.13
CA ALA A 144 -1.98 7.48 13.51
C ALA A 144 -1.95 8.97 13.88
N GLU A 145 -1.68 9.29 15.15
CA GLU A 145 -1.55 10.67 15.64
C GLU A 145 -0.35 11.40 15.03
N LEU A 146 0.82 10.75 14.94
CA LEU A 146 2.02 11.32 14.31
C LEU A 146 1.81 11.56 12.82
N GLY A 147 1.21 10.59 12.12
CA GLY A 147 0.81 10.72 10.72
C GLY A 147 -0.19 11.86 10.53
N MET A 148 -1.16 11.99 11.44
CA MET A 148 -2.13 13.09 11.45
C MET A 148 -1.51 14.45 11.74
N GLU A 149 -0.55 14.55 12.66
CA GLU A 149 0.14 15.79 12.98
C GLU A 149 0.97 16.27 11.79
N LYS A 150 1.74 15.37 11.17
CA LYS A 150 2.51 15.68 9.95
C LYS A 150 1.60 16.03 8.78
N ALA A 151 0.48 15.32 8.60
CA ALA A 151 -0.52 15.66 7.58
C ALA A 151 -1.14 17.04 7.81
N ARG A 152 -1.47 17.38 9.05
CA ARG A 152 -1.96 18.72 9.44
C ARG A 152 -0.89 19.78 9.17
N ALA A 153 0.37 19.52 9.50
CA ALA A 153 1.48 20.44 9.23
C ALA A 153 1.70 20.66 7.72
N ALA A 154 1.62 19.60 6.92
CA ALA A 154 1.70 19.68 5.45
C ALA A 154 0.53 20.48 4.86
N ILE A 155 -0.70 20.23 5.33
CA ILE A 155 -1.90 20.99 4.93
C ILE A 155 -1.79 22.46 5.36
N ALA A 156 -1.32 22.74 6.57
CA ALA A 156 -1.14 24.11 7.06
C ALA A 156 -0.08 24.86 6.23
N LYS A 157 1.03 24.19 5.88
CA LYS A 157 2.05 24.72 4.97
C LYS A 157 1.49 25.02 3.58
N ALA A 158 0.62 24.14 3.06
CA ALA A 158 -0.04 24.35 1.76
C ALA A 158 -1.12 25.45 1.78
N LYS A 159 -1.79 25.68 2.93
CA LYS A 159 -2.85 26.68 3.11
C LYS A 159 -2.36 28.06 3.57
N GLY A 160 -1.10 28.17 4.00
CA GLY A 160 -0.57 29.35 4.68
C GLY A 160 0.88 29.68 4.34
N ALA A 161 1.27 29.51 3.07
CA ALA A 161 2.44 30.22 2.57
C ALA A 161 2.07 31.70 2.33
N PRO A 162 2.90 32.68 2.77
CA PRO A 162 3.04 33.91 1.97
C PRO A 162 3.48 33.58 0.54
#